data_AF-A0AAT9EX73-F1
#
_entry.id   AF-A0AAT9EX73-F1
#
_cell.length_a   1.000
_cell.length_b   1.000
_cell.length_c   1.000
_cell.angle_alpha   90.00
_cell.angle_beta   90.00
_cell.angle_gamma   90.00
#
_symmetry.space_group_name_H-M   'P 1'
#
loop_
_entity.id
_entity.type
_entity.pdbx_description
1 polymer ?
#
loop_
_entity_poly.entity_id
_entity_poly.type
_entity_poly.pdbx_seq_one_letter_code
_entity_poly.pdbx_strand_id
1 'polypeptide(L)'
;MGRPRKEIQTPGQENQRPEENATDALLLNSVVQQPANTPEQLNAATAGATSITAGESVPEGDGKTAILQQRVAKLLDGAALEERNAILSGLNEQGAAIIARFEGLEFLDADDHRLTDNLEFLTLVKKATDVATGGAGPMVTNEEGKKQPAPGKPVLTEHGWHVPG
;
A
#
# COMPACT_ATOMS: atom_id res chain seq x y z
N MET A 1 -23.35 -51.01 50.26
CA MET A 1 -23.93 -50.87 48.90
C MET A 1 -23.85 -49.41 48.47
N GLY A 2 -22.64 -48.94 48.12
CA GLY A 2 -22.40 -47.59 47.59
C GLY A 2 -22.13 -47.70 46.09
N ARG A 3 -22.89 -46.98 45.28
CA ARG A 3 -22.90 -47.08 43.81
C ARG A 3 -21.68 -46.31 43.26
N PRO A 4 -20.90 -46.85 42.31
CA PRO A 4 -19.74 -46.14 41.76
C PRO A 4 -20.19 -44.92 40.93
N ARG A 5 -19.52 -43.78 41.14
CA ARG A 5 -19.74 -42.54 40.39
C ARG A 5 -19.08 -42.67 39.01
N LYS A 6 -19.85 -42.45 37.94
CA LYS A 6 -19.31 -42.30 36.58
C LYS A 6 -18.88 -40.85 36.39
N GLU A 7 -17.68 -40.66 35.84
CA GLU A 7 -17.18 -39.34 35.45
C GLU A 7 -18.01 -38.80 34.27
N ILE A 8 -18.45 -37.55 34.39
CA ILE A 8 -19.23 -36.85 33.36
C ILE A 8 -18.21 -36.21 32.42
N GLN A 9 -18.09 -36.74 31.20
CA GLN A 9 -17.26 -36.14 30.16
C GLN A 9 -18.05 -35.04 29.45
N THR A 10 -17.61 -33.79 29.58
CA THR A 10 -18.10 -32.67 28.76
C THR A 10 -17.48 -32.73 27.37
N PRO A 11 -18.25 -32.59 26.28
CA PRO A 11 -17.72 -32.62 24.92
C PRO A 11 -16.65 -31.54 24.72
N GLY A 12 -15.45 -31.94 24.27
CA GLY A 12 -14.31 -31.04 24.02
C GLY A 12 -13.05 -31.29 24.84
N GLN A 13 -13.05 -32.26 25.78
CA GLN A 13 -11.82 -32.78 26.39
C GLN A 13 -11.46 -34.13 25.79
N GLU A 14 -10.81 -34.12 24.63
CA GLU A 14 -10.03 -35.27 24.21
C GLU A 14 -8.80 -35.41 25.12
N ASN A 15 -8.51 -36.67 25.47
CA ASN A 15 -7.42 -37.12 26.33
C ASN A 15 -6.11 -36.35 26.08
N GLN A 16 -5.72 -35.51 27.03
CA GLN A 16 -4.30 -35.19 27.24
C GLN A 16 -3.61 -36.41 27.84
N ARG A 17 -3.41 -37.43 27.00
CA ARG A 17 -2.41 -38.47 27.23
C ARG A 17 -1.24 -38.07 26.32
N PRO A 18 -0.09 -37.63 26.86
CA PRO A 18 1.10 -37.51 26.03
C PRO A 18 1.54 -38.94 25.70
N GLU A 19 1.12 -39.47 24.55
CA GLU A 19 1.91 -40.50 23.91
C GLU A 19 3.19 -39.87 23.40
N GLU A 20 4.28 -40.58 23.65
CA GLU A 20 5.65 -40.18 23.44
C GLU A 20 5.90 -39.87 21.97
N ASN A 21 6.23 -38.62 21.65
CA ASN A 21 7.02 -38.33 20.46
C ASN A 21 8.37 -37.76 20.92
N ALA A 22 9.24 -38.65 21.40
CA ALA A 22 10.61 -38.33 21.80
C ALA A 22 11.43 -37.68 20.68
N THR A 23 10.97 -37.74 19.43
CA THR A 23 11.56 -37.07 18.27
C THR A 23 11.30 -35.55 18.25
N ASP A 24 10.19 -35.09 18.81
CA ASP A 24 9.79 -33.68 18.76
C ASP A 24 10.52 -32.85 19.84
N ALA A 25 10.82 -33.48 20.99
CA ALA A 25 11.65 -32.88 22.03
C ALA A 25 13.12 -32.71 21.60
N LEU A 26 13.62 -33.57 20.70
CA LEU A 26 14.98 -33.42 20.14
C LEU A 26 15.07 -32.25 19.15
N LEU A 27 14.03 -32.00 18.34
CA LEU A 27 14.00 -30.84 17.44
C LEU A 27 14.05 -29.51 18.21
N LEU A 28 13.27 -29.42 19.29
CA LEU A 28 13.23 -28.23 20.14
C LEU A 28 14.57 -28.00 20.87
N ASN A 29 15.23 -29.07 21.31
CA ASN A 29 16.55 -28.96 21.95
C ASN A 29 17.68 -28.65 20.94
N SER A 30 17.47 -28.95 19.65
CA SER A 30 18.41 -28.63 18.58
C SER A 30 18.40 -27.13 18.19
N VAL A 31 17.26 -26.45 18.32
CA VAL A 31 17.14 -25.00 18.09
C VAL A 31 17.78 -24.19 19.21
N VAL A 32 17.72 -24.68 20.46
CA VAL A 32 18.28 -23.98 21.63
C VAL A 32 19.82 -24.07 21.69
N GLN A 33 20.43 -24.98 20.93
CA GLN A 33 21.89 -25.14 20.87
C GLN A 33 22.57 -24.40 19.72
N GLN A 34 21.86 -23.60 18.92
CA GLN A 34 22.56 -22.67 18.03
C GLN A 34 23.16 -21.54 18.88
N PRO A 35 24.49 -21.40 18.94
CA PRO A 35 25.09 -20.24 19.58
C PRO A 35 24.57 -18.99 18.88
N ALA A 36 24.17 -17.98 19.67
CA ALA A 36 23.85 -16.67 19.12
C ALA A 36 25.02 -16.21 18.24
N ASN A 37 24.73 -15.74 17.03
CA ASN A 37 25.76 -15.30 16.09
C ASN A 37 26.70 -14.31 16.79
N THR A 38 28.00 -14.52 16.70
CA THR A 38 28.96 -13.59 17.33
C THR A 38 28.93 -12.25 16.59
N PRO A 39 29.34 -11.13 17.23
CA PRO A 39 29.44 -9.84 16.56
C PRO A 39 30.28 -9.91 15.27
N GLU A 40 31.30 -10.76 15.21
CA GLU A 40 32.10 -10.99 14.00
C GLU A 40 31.30 -11.68 12.88
N GLN A 41 30.38 -12.59 13.19
CA GLN A 41 29.51 -13.25 12.20
C GLN A 41 28.44 -12.29 11.66
N LEU A 42 27.90 -11.42 12.51
CA LEU A 42 26.99 -10.35 12.10
C LEU A 42 27.73 -9.29 11.25
N ASN A 43 28.98 -8.98 11.59
CA ASN A 43 29.85 -8.11 10.80
C ASN A 43 30.27 -8.77 9.47
N ALA A 44 30.48 -10.09 9.42
CA ALA A 44 30.77 -10.82 8.19
C ALA A 44 29.57 -10.85 7.23
N ALA A 45 28.35 -11.00 7.75
CA ALA A 45 27.13 -10.88 6.96
C ALA A 45 26.92 -9.45 6.42
N THR A 46 27.36 -8.43 7.17
CA THR A 46 27.36 -7.03 6.73
C THR A 46 28.51 -6.71 5.76
N ALA A 47 29.65 -7.41 5.87
CA ALA A 47 30.80 -7.23 4.98
C ALA A 47 30.54 -7.73 3.55
N GLY A 48 29.56 -8.63 3.36
CA GLY A 48 29.05 -9.01 2.03
C GLY A 48 28.04 -8.03 1.43
N ALA A 49 27.47 -7.12 2.23
CA ALA A 49 26.40 -6.21 1.79
C ALA A 49 26.91 -4.85 1.28
N THR A 50 28.16 -4.47 1.59
CA THR A 50 28.72 -3.18 1.17
C THR A 50 30.19 -3.32 0.78
N SER A 51 30.45 -3.91 -0.38
CA SER A 51 31.63 -3.60 -1.20
C SER A 51 31.38 -4.03 -2.62
N ILE A 52 30.55 -3.27 -3.33
CA ILE A 52 30.74 -3.16 -4.78
C ILE A 52 31.87 -2.16 -4.95
N THR A 53 33.09 -2.67 -4.84
CA THR A 53 34.32 -2.02 -5.27
C THR A 53 34.10 -1.40 -6.63
N ALA A 54 34.55 -0.16 -6.80
CA ALA A 54 34.62 0.57 -8.06
C ALA A 54 35.62 -0.05 -9.07
N GLY A 55 35.66 -1.39 -9.15
CA GLY A 55 36.69 -2.16 -9.83
C GLY A 55 36.26 -3.54 -10.32
N GLU A 56 34.96 -3.84 -10.38
CA GLU A 56 34.54 -4.95 -11.24
C GLU A 56 34.62 -4.47 -12.69
N SER A 57 35.45 -5.15 -13.47
CA SER A 57 35.80 -4.85 -14.86
C SER A 57 34.55 -4.54 -15.69
N VAL A 58 34.30 -3.25 -15.86
CA VAL A 58 33.34 -2.70 -16.80
C VAL A 58 33.84 -3.07 -18.20
N PRO A 59 33.08 -3.77 -19.05
CA PRO A 59 33.33 -3.68 -20.47
C PRO A 59 33.14 -2.19 -20.82
N GLU A 60 34.25 -1.52 -21.15
CA GLU A 60 34.29 -0.13 -21.57
C GLU A 60 33.19 0.12 -22.61
N GLY A 61 32.24 1.02 -22.31
CA GLY A 61 31.22 1.45 -23.28
C GLY A 61 29.83 1.70 -22.71
N ASP A 62 29.16 0.67 -22.17
CA ASP A 62 27.70 0.70 -21.96
C ASP A 62 27.21 0.24 -20.57
N GLY A 63 28.05 -0.48 -19.80
CA GLY A 63 27.62 -1.07 -18.52
C GLY A 63 27.44 -0.05 -17.39
N LYS A 64 28.30 0.99 -17.32
CA LYS A 64 28.21 2.04 -16.28
C LYS A 64 26.98 2.92 -16.45
N THR A 65 26.63 3.27 -17.68
CA THR A 65 25.43 4.06 -18.02
C THR A 65 24.17 3.25 -17.73
N ALA A 66 24.14 1.95 -18.02
CA ALA A 66 23.02 1.07 -17.67
C ALA A 66 22.79 0.96 -16.15
N ILE A 67 23.85 0.79 -15.36
CA ILE A 67 23.75 0.72 -13.89
C ILE A 67 23.26 2.05 -13.31
N LEU A 68 23.74 3.18 -13.82
CA LEU A 68 23.26 4.50 -13.39
C LEU A 68 21.80 4.72 -13.77
N GLN A 69 21.38 4.35 -14.98
CA GLN A 69 19.98 4.44 -15.41
C GLN A 69 19.06 3.58 -14.55
N GLN A 70 19.46 2.35 -14.22
CA GLN A 70 18.69 1.48 -13.33
C GLN A 70 18.56 2.06 -11.92
N ARG A 71 19.65 2.65 -11.39
CA ARG A 71 19.62 3.32 -10.07
C ARG A 71 18.73 4.56 -10.09
N VAL A 72 18.78 5.36 -11.16
CA VAL A 72 17.91 6.52 -11.34
C VAL A 72 16.45 6.10 -11.48
N ALA A 73 16.15 5.07 -12.28
CA ALA A 73 14.80 4.50 -12.38
C ALA A 73 14.28 4.04 -11.01
N LYS A 74 15.08 3.27 -10.27
CA LYS A 74 14.70 2.82 -8.92
C LYS A 74 14.49 3.98 -7.93
N LEU A 75 15.28 5.05 -8.03
CA LEU A 75 15.11 6.25 -7.21
C LEU A 75 13.84 7.03 -7.60
N LEU A 76 13.54 7.12 -8.90
CA LEU A 76 12.30 7.72 -9.40
C LEU A 76 11.08 6.90 -8.94
N ASP A 77 11.16 5.57 -8.99
CA ASP A 77 10.12 4.68 -8.46
C ASP A 77 9.94 4.87 -6.94
N GLY A 78 11.04 5.00 -6.19
CA GLY A 78 11.01 5.26 -4.76
C GLY A 78 10.39 6.61 -4.41
N ALA A 79 10.79 7.68 -5.11
CA ALA A 79 10.23 9.01 -4.92
C ALA A 79 8.74 9.07 -5.26
N ALA A 80 8.32 8.41 -6.36
CA ALA A 80 6.91 8.30 -6.73
C ALA A 80 6.10 7.53 -5.67
N LEU A 81 6.68 6.47 -5.09
CA LEU A 81 6.03 5.71 -4.01
C LEU A 81 5.90 6.53 -2.71
N GLU A 82 6.91 7.33 -2.36
CA GLU A 82 6.85 8.24 -1.22
C GLU A 82 5.76 9.29 -1.40
N GLU A 83 5.67 9.90 -2.59
CA GLU A 83 4.63 10.88 -2.92
C GLU A 83 3.23 10.25 -2.86
N ARG A 84 3.07 9.04 -3.41
CA ARG A 84 1.82 8.29 -3.34
C ARG A 84 1.38 8.09 -1.89
N ASN A 85 2.29 7.61 -1.04
CA ASN A 85 2.00 7.35 0.37
C ASN A 85 1.67 8.64 1.13
N ALA A 86 2.32 9.76 0.80
CA ALA A 86 2.02 11.07 1.35
C ALA A 86 0.59 11.54 0.98
N ILE A 87 0.17 11.34 -0.28
CA ILE A 87 -1.19 11.68 -0.73
C ILE A 87 -2.21 10.78 -0.03
N LEU A 88 -2.02 9.46 -0.04
CA LEU A 88 -2.95 8.50 0.56
C LEU A 88 -3.13 8.74 2.06
N SER A 89 -2.06 9.08 2.77
CA SER A 89 -2.11 9.41 4.21
C SER A 89 -2.83 10.73 4.49
N GLY A 90 -2.91 11.63 3.51
CA GLY A 90 -3.56 12.93 3.62
C GLY A 90 -5.00 12.97 3.09
N LEU A 91 -5.57 11.84 2.66
CA LEU A 91 -6.97 11.77 2.22
C LEU A 91 -7.93 11.82 3.42
N ASN A 92 -9.05 12.50 3.25
CA ASN A 92 -10.16 12.43 4.20
C ASN A 92 -11.00 11.15 4.01
N GLU A 93 -12.01 10.95 4.85
CA GLU A 93 -12.87 9.75 4.80
C GLU A 93 -13.54 9.56 3.43
N GLN A 94 -14.01 10.66 2.81
CA GLN A 94 -14.64 10.60 1.49
C GLN A 94 -13.63 10.23 0.40
N GLY A 95 -12.44 10.81 0.43
CA GLY A 95 -11.34 10.48 -0.49
C GLY A 95 -10.94 9.01 -0.36
N ALA A 96 -10.73 8.52 0.87
CA ALA A 96 -10.42 7.13 1.14
C ALA A 96 -11.52 6.16 0.65
N ALA A 97 -12.80 6.52 0.85
CA ALA A 97 -13.92 5.74 0.36
C ALA A 97 -13.97 5.67 -1.18
N ILE A 98 -13.65 6.76 -1.87
CA ILE A 98 -13.54 6.75 -3.34
C ILE A 98 -12.41 5.82 -3.79
N ILE A 99 -11.22 5.92 -3.20
CA ILE A 99 -10.11 5.02 -3.54
C ILE A 99 -10.51 3.56 -3.36
N ALA A 100 -11.11 3.20 -2.21
CA ALA A 100 -11.58 1.84 -1.96
C ALA A 100 -12.60 1.34 -2.99
N ARG A 101 -13.48 2.22 -3.50
CA ARG A 101 -14.43 1.87 -4.58
C ARG A 101 -13.74 1.63 -5.91
N PHE A 102 -12.76 2.45 -6.27
CA PHE A 102 -11.99 2.25 -7.49
C PHE A 102 -11.16 0.96 -7.43
N GLU A 103 -10.62 0.63 -6.26
CA GLU A 103 -9.93 -0.65 -6.06
C GLU A 103 -10.86 -1.85 -6.18
N GLY A 104 -12.03 -1.79 -5.55
CA GLY A 104 -13.00 -2.89 -5.62
C GLY A 104 -13.62 -3.10 -7.00
N LEU A 105 -13.51 -2.11 -7.89
CA LEU A 105 -14.03 -2.15 -9.27
C LEU A 105 -12.93 -2.37 -10.31
N GLU A 106 -11.66 -2.47 -9.88
CA GLU A 106 -10.51 -2.75 -10.75
C GLU A 106 -10.40 -1.77 -11.94
N PHE A 107 -10.68 -0.48 -11.71
CA PHE A 107 -10.55 0.52 -12.77
C PHE A 107 -9.09 0.67 -13.20
N LEU A 108 -8.88 0.50 -14.50
CA LEU A 108 -7.59 0.68 -15.16
C LEU A 108 -7.56 1.96 -16.00
N ASP A 109 -6.37 2.49 -16.24
CA ASP A 109 -6.13 3.55 -17.23
C ASP A 109 -6.00 2.98 -18.65
N ALA A 110 -5.64 3.83 -19.61
CA ALA A 110 -5.49 3.45 -21.01
C ALA A 110 -4.30 2.51 -21.27
N ASP A 111 -3.38 2.41 -20.31
CA ASP A 111 -2.17 1.58 -20.36
C ASP A 111 -2.29 0.33 -19.48
N ASP A 112 -3.52 -0.03 -19.07
CA ASP A 112 -3.86 -1.17 -18.20
C ASP A 112 -3.25 -1.09 -16.78
N HIS A 113 -2.90 0.10 -16.29
CA HIS A 113 -2.48 0.30 -14.90
C HIS A 113 -3.65 0.66 -14.01
N ARG A 114 -3.63 0.21 -12.75
CA ARG A 114 -4.67 0.57 -11.77
C ARG A 114 -4.69 2.07 -11.59
N LEU A 115 -5.87 2.67 -11.72
CA LEU A 115 -6.02 4.12 -11.62
C LEU A 115 -5.59 4.65 -10.24
N THR A 116 -5.64 3.82 -9.19
CA THR A 116 -5.22 4.12 -7.82
C THR A 116 -3.70 4.11 -7.59
N ASP A 117 -2.92 3.69 -8.60
CA ASP A 117 -1.47 3.83 -8.63
C ASP A 117 -1.04 5.15 -9.32
N ASN A 118 -1.97 5.84 -10.00
CA ASN A 118 -1.70 7.10 -10.69
C ASN A 118 -1.74 8.32 -9.74
N LEU A 119 -0.62 9.03 -9.61
CA LEU A 119 -0.49 10.20 -8.73
C LEU A 119 -1.44 11.37 -9.07
N GLU A 120 -1.69 11.61 -10.36
CA GLU A 120 -2.62 12.66 -10.81
C GLU A 120 -4.06 12.34 -10.38
N PHE A 121 -4.46 11.07 -10.52
CA PHE A 121 -5.77 10.61 -10.05
C PHE A 121 -5.91 10.78 -8.53
N LEU A 122 -4.91 10.33 -7.75
CA LEU A 122 -4.96 10.48 -6.28
C LEU A 122 -5.01 11.95 -5.86
N THR A 123 -4.27 12.82 -6.55
CA THR A 123 -4.30 14.28 -6.34
C THR A 123 -5.67 14.87 -6.67
N LEU A 124 -6.30 14.42 -7.75
CA LEU A 124 -7.64 14.84 -8.13
C LEU A 124 -8.67 14.42 -7.08
N VAL A 125 -8.62 13.17 -6.61
CA VAL A 125 -9.51 12.68 -5.53
C VAL A 125 -9.34 13.51 -4.27
N LYS A 126 -8.09 13.80 -3.88
CA LYS A 126 -7.80 14.68 -2.75
C LYS A 126 -8.44 16.05 -2.92
N LYS A 127 -8.23 16.72 -4.06
CA LYS A 127 -8.78 18.06 -4.35
C LYS A 127 -10.31 18.07 -4.41
N ALA A 128 -10.91 17.04 -5.02
CA ALA A 128 -12.36 16.94 -5.19
C ALA A 128 -13.09 16.66 -3.87
N THR A 129 -12.39 16.06 -2.90
CA THR A 129 -12.94 15.73 -1.59
C THR A 129 -12.53 16.70 -0.49
N ASP A 130 -11.56 17.58 -0.74
CA ASP A 130 -11.17 18.63 0.19
C ASP A 130 -12.33 19.61 0.38
N VAL A 131 -13.06 19.45 1.48
CA VAL A 131 -14.22 20.26 1.81
C VAL A 131 -13.72 21.62 2.30
N ALA A 132 -13.37 22.49 1.35
CA ALA A 132 -13.45 23.93 1.58
C ALA A 132 -14.95 24.28 1.77
N THR A 133 -15.39 24.13 3.01
CA THR A 133 -16.70 24.49 3.56
C THR A 133 -17.38 25.64 2.80
N GLY A 134 -18.43 25.33 2.04
CA GLY A 134 -19.64 26.16 1.92
C GLY A 134 -19.50 27.64 1.58
N GLY A 135 -18.60 28.03 0.67
CA GLY A 135 -18.69 29.36 0.04
C GLY A 135 -19.99 29.45 -0.77
N ALA A 136 -20.73 30.55 -0.63
CA ALA A 136 -21.89 30.86 -1.49
C ALA A 136 -21.56 30.46 -2.93
N GLY A 137 -22.48 29.71 -3.56
CA GLY A 137 -22.24 29.09 -4.87
C GLY A 137 -21.58 30.08 -5.84
N PRO A 138 -20.66 29.62 -6.71
CA PRO A 138 -19.81 30.49 -7.50
C PRO A 138 -20.67 31.58 -8.16
N MET A 139 -20.23 32.83 -8.11
CA MET A 139 -20.88 33.92 -8.83
C MET A 139 -20.03 34.23 -10.05
N VAL A 140 -20.60 34.16 -11.24
CA VAL A 140 -19.93 34.60 -12.47
C VAL A 140 -20.20 36.09 -12.67
N THR A 141 -19.21 36.84 -13.11
CA THR A 141 -19.41 38.24 -13.50
C THR A 141 -19.61 38.27 -15.01
N ASN A 142 -20.75 38.77 -15.49
CA ASN A 142 -21.02 38.88 -16.92
C ASN A 142 -20.12 39.95 -17.57
N GLU A 143 -20.12 40.03 -18.91
CA GLU A 143 -19.32 41.02 -19.66
C GLU A 143 -19.65 42.48 -19.31
N GLU A 144 -20.78 42.73 -18.66
CA GLU A 144 -21.27 44.04 -18.20
C GLU A 144 -20.92 44.32 -16.73
N GLY A 145 -20.15 43.44 -16.07
CA GLY A 145 -19.70 43.62 -14.69
C GLY A 145 -20.70 43.22 -13.61
N LYS A 146 -21.84 42.60 -13.97
CA LYS A 146 -22.88 42.16 -13.03
C LYS A 146 -22.64 40.72 -12.57
N LYS A 147 -22.75 40.49 -11.26
CA LYS A 147 -22.68 39.15 -10.66
C LYS A 147 -23.96 38.38 -10.95
N GLN A 148 -23.83 37.20 -11.52
CA GLN A 148 -24.89 36.21 -11.73
C GLN A 148 -24.56 34.94 -10.95
N PRO A 149 -25.58 34.18 -10.49
CA PRO A 149 -25.34 32.85 -9.97
C PRO A 149 -24.62 32.02 -11.03
N ALA A 150 -23.63 31.23 -10.62
CA ALA A 150 -22.95 30.33 -11.54
C ALA A 150 -23.95 29.39 -12.21
N PRO A 151 -23.62 28.94 -13.44
CA PRO A 151 -24.39 27.96 -14.16
C PRO A 151 -24.86 26.82 -13.24
N GLY A 152 -26.09 26.36 -13.47
CA GLY A 152 -26.74 25.30 -12.72
C GLY A 152 -25.95 23.99 -12.68
N LYS A 153 -26.36 23.08 -11.80
CA LYS A 153 -25.65 21.80 -11.61
C LYS A 153 -25.60 21.02 -12.93
N PRO A 154 -24.44 20.43 -13.30
CA PRO A 154 -24.36 19.57 -14.46
C PRO A 154 -25.36 18.42 -14.37
N VAL A 155 -26.13 18.22 -15.43
CA VAL A 155 -27.11 17.15 -15.60
C VAL A 155 -26.70 16.29 -16.79
N LEU A 156 -26.84 14.97 -16.65
CA LEU A 156 -26.64 14.04 -17.75
C LEU A 156 -27.90 14.02 -18.63
N THR A 157 -27.76 14.42 -19.89
CA THR A 157 -28.81 14.41 -20.91
C THR A 157 -28.53 13.30 -21.94
N GLU A 158 -29.47 13.08 -22.87
CA GLU A 158 -29.26 12.17 -24.00
C GLU A 158 -28.07 12.54 -24.90
N HIS A 159 -27.61 13.80 -24.86
CA HIS A 159 -26.45 14.29 -25.59
C HIS A 159 -25.19 14.37 -24.72
N GLY A 160 -25.22 13.81 -23.52
CA GLY A 160 -24.12 13.85 -22.56
C GLY A 160 -24.30 14.93 -21.48
N TRP A 161 -23.20 15.31 -20.84
CA TRP A 161 -23.22 16.27 -19.74
C TRP A 161 -23.59 17.67 -20.22
N HIS A 162 -24.66 18.23 -19.64
CA HIS A 162 -25.14 19.58 -19.90
C HIS A 162 -25.17 20.39 -18.60
N VAL A 163 -24.79 21.66 -18.67
CA VAL A 163 -24.83 22.59 -17.53
C VAL A 163 -25.97 23.59 -17.80
N PRO A 164 -27.11 23.51 -17.11
CA PRO A 164 -28.23 24.42 -17.33
C PRO A 164 -27.81 25.85 -16.95
N GLY A 165 -28.07 26.81 -17.83
CA GLY A 165 -27.83 28.24 -17.57
C GLY A 165 -28.76 28.83 -16.51
#